data_AF-A0A9N9EQK2-F1
#
_entry.id   AF-A0A9N9EQK2-F1
#
_cell.length_a   1.000
_cell.length_b   1.000
_cell.length_c   1.000
_cell.angle_alpha   90.00
_cell.angle_beta   90.00
_cell.angle_gamma   90.00
#
_symmetry.space_group_name_H-M   'P 1'
#
loop_
_entity.id
_entity.type
_entity.pdbx_description
1 polymer ?
#
loop_
_entity_poly.entity_id
_entity_poly.type
_entity_poly.pdbx_seq_one_letter_code
_entity_poly.pdbx_strand_id
1 'polypeptide(L)'
;MAALYNDKIFFVGGSRPIPKTSPAWNTTHQFNLSDEVFYLDLSSSFTVDLPPFTDLSATSRVPFGCEKGTIVSGINGARMYLVGGVQQDMTTFGYNTTNSILWIYNVNSQRWDTTGQGTDGAPLPRRRSTATTSDKNGVIYILGGRVEVDTGSNVFTIFDDFFMFDTLLLKWTNMTSLPNHPYKRSHSTATLMPDGRIIYIGGVTQSIPGVAATRISMNE
;
A
#
# COMPACT_ATOMS: atom_id res chain seq x y z
N MET A 1 -2.37 -6.90 1.58
CA MET A 1 -2.27 -6.26 0.24
C MET A 1 -1.86 -7.33 -0.75
N ALA A 2 -2.10 -7.19 -2.07
CA ALA A 2 -1.70 -8.20 -3.03
C ALA A 2 -1.21 -7.64 -4.37
N ALA A 3 -0.29 -8.35 -5.03
CA ALA A 3 0.22 -8.04 -6.37
C ALA A 3 0.46 -9.33 -7.16
N LEU A 4 0.22 -9.26 -8.48
CA LEU A 4 0.50 -10.35 -9.41
C LEU A 4 1.91 -10.20 -9.99
N TYR A 5 2.69 -11.27 -9.96
CA TYR A 5 3.94 -11.39 -10.70
C TYR A 5 4.00 -12.75 -11.39
N ASN A 6 4.08 -12.75 -12.72
CA ASN A 6 3.90 -13.95 -13.55
C ASN A 6 2.64 -14.71 -13.10
N ASP A 7 2.78 -16.00 -12.79
CA ASP A 7 1.71 -16.85 -12.33
C ASP A 7 1.60 -16.89 -10.80
N LYS A 8 1.98 -15.83 -10.07
CA LYS A 8 1.95 -15.81 -8.60
C LYS A 8 1.27 -14.56 -8.07
N ILE A 9 0.24 -14.74 -7.24
CA ILE A 9 -0.35 -13.63 -6.47
C ILE A 9 0.33 -13.60 -5.11
N PHE A 10 1.15 -12.58 -4.89
CA PHE A 10 1.78 -12.32 -3.61
C PHE A 10 0.82 -11.58 -2.68
N PHE A 11 0.78 -11.99 -1.43
CA PHE A 11 0.08 -11.35 -0.34
C PHE A 11 1.11 -10.83 0.67
N VAL A 12 0.95 -9.58 1.07
CA VAL A 12 1.86 -8.89 1.98
C VAL A 12 1.09 -8.17 3.06
N GLY A 13 1.47 -8.45 4.30
CA GLY A 13 0.94 -7.85 5.51
C GLY A 13 -0.56 -8.02 5.69
N GLY A 14 -1.19 -7.05 6.33
CA GLY A 14 -2.60 -7.07 6.74
C GLY A 14 -2.73 -6.89 8.24
N SER A 15 -3.87 -7.34 8.77
CA SER A 15 -4.14 -7.35 10.21
C SER A 15 -4.39 -8.77 10.64
N ARG A 16 -3.79 -9.18 11.77
CA ARG A 16 -3.99 -10.47 12.40
C ARG A 16 -4.61 -10.31 13.79
N PRO A 17 -5.61 -11.12 14.16
CA PRO A 17 -6.21 -11.05 15.48
C PRO A 17 -5.18 -11.42 16.54
N ILE A 18 -5.16 -10.66 17.62
CA ILE A 18 -4.39 -11.00 18.81
C ILE A 18 -5.21 -12.05 19.58
N PRO A 19 -4.64 -13.19 19.98
CA PRO A 19 -5.34 -14.16 20.82
C PRO A 19 -5.84 -13.49 22.10
N LYS A 20 -7.09 -13.74 22.51
CA LYS A 20 -7.67 -13.19 23.76
C LYS A 20 -6.88 -13.58 25.02
N THR A 21 -6.09 -14.65 24.94
CA THR A 21 -5.20 -15.13 26.00
C THR A 21 -3.88 -14.36 26.07
N SER A 22 -3.55 -13.54 25.06
CA SER A 22 -2.34 -12.72 25.05
C SER A 22 -2.49 -11.53 26.00
N PRO A 23 -1.47 -11.20 26.80
CA PRO A 23 -1.49 -10.00 27.65
C PRO A 23 -1.52 -8.69 26.84
N ALA A 24 -1.18 -8.74 25.55
CA ALA A 24 -1.30 -7.60 24.65
C ALA A 24 -2.75 -7.34 24.18
N TRP A 25 -3.67 -8.30 24.36
CA TRP A 25 -5.05 -8.14 23.91
C TRP A 25 -5.86 -7.29 24.90
N ASN A 26 -6.64 -6.34 24.38
CA ASN A 26 -7.71 -5.68 25.12
C ASN A 26 -8.85 -5.23 24.19
N THR A 27 -9.93 -4.68 24.75
CA THR A 27 -11.12 -4.28 23.98
C THR A 27 -10.82 -3.23 22.91
N THR A 28 -9.78 -2.41 23.11
CA THR A 28 -9.33 -1.36 22.18
C THR A 28 -8.13 -1.77 21.32
N HIS A 29 -7.50 -2.92 21.59
CA HIS A 29 -6.34 -3.46 20.86
C HIS A 29 -6.54 -4.96 20.61
N GLN A 30 -7.26 -5.26 19.52
CA GLN A 30 -7.67 -6.63 19.17
C GLN A 30 -6.87 -7.23 18.02
N PHE A 31 -6.11 -6.41 17.29
CA PHE A 31 -5.37 -6.79 16.09
C PHE A 31 -3.96 -6.22 16.14
N ASN A 32 -3.01 -6.97 15.59
CA ASN A 32 -1.68 -6.49 15.24
C ASN A 32 -1.54 -6.46 13.74
N LEU A 33 -0.68 -5.59 13.22
CA LEU A 33 -0.33 -5.63 11.82
C LEU A 33 0.48 -6.90 11.54
N SER A 34 0.21 -7.53 10.41
CA SER A 34 0.97 -8.69 9.94
C SER A 34 2.16 -8.21 9.11
N ASP A 35 3.26 -8.94 9.24
CA ASP A 35 4.49 -8.81 8.46
C ASP A 35 4.72 -10.02 7.54
N GLU A 36 3.68 -10.85 7.39
CA GLU A 36 3.73 -12.08 6.60
C GLU A 36 3.81 -11.78 5.10
N VAL A 37 4.48 -12.69 4.40
CA VAL A 37 4.59 -12.70 2.94
C VAL A 37 4.33 -14.12 2.49
N PHE A 38 3.34 -14.32 1.63
CA PHE A 38 3.01 -15.62 1.04
C PHE A 38 2.48 -15.41 -0.37
N TYR A 39 2.41 -16.45 -1.18
CA TYR A 39 1.82 -16.36 -2.51
C TYR A 39 0.92 -17.54 -2.84
N LEU A 40 -0.05 -17.29 -3.72
CA LEU A 40 -0.84 -18.31 -4.41
C LEU A 40 -0.21 -18.58 -5.77
N ASP A 41 0.13 -19.84 -6.06
CA ASP A 41 0.67 -20.25 -7.36
C ASP A 41 -0.45 -20.56 -8.36
N LEU A 42 -0.42 -19.93 -9.52
CA LEU A 42 -1.40 -20.05 -10.59
C LEU A 42 -0.86 -20.84 -11.79
N SER A 43 0.37 -21.37 -11.71
CA SER A 43 1.02 -22.10 -12.82
C SER A 43 0.31 -23.42 -13.17
N SER A 44 -0.63 -23.87 -12.34
CA SER A 44 -1.47 -25.05 -12.57
C SER A 44 -2.87 -24.84 -11.99
N SER A 45 -3.87 -25.52 -12.57
CA SER A 45 -5.25 -25.50 -12.05
C SER A 45 -5.34 -26.14 -10.66
N PHE A 46 -6.17 -25.59 -9.79
CA PHE A 46 -6.44 -26.10 -8.44
C PHE A 46 -7.92 -25.97 -8.07
N THR A 47 -8.36 -26.64 -7.00
CA THR A 47 -9.71 -26.46 -6.43
C THR A 47 -9.68 -25.48 -5.26
N VAL A 48 -10.82 -24.85 -4.98
CA VAL A 48 -10.95 -23.87 -3.89
C VAL A 48 -10.65 -24.45 -2.50
N ASP A 49 -10.76 -25.77 -2.34
CA ASP A 49 -10.50 -26.46 -1.08
C ASP A 49 -9.00 -26.72 -0.84
N LEU A 50 -8.19 -26.70 -1.90
CA LEU A 50 -6.74 -26.95 -1.81
C LEU A 50 -5.94 -25.96 -2.68
N PRO A 51 -6.00 -24.65 -2.37
CA PRO A 51 -5.21 -23.65 -3.07
C PRO A 51 -3.70 -23.83 -2.80
N PRO A 52 -2.85 -23.75 -3.84
CA PRO A 52 -1.40 -23.95 -3.72
C PRO A 52 -0.71 -22.71 -3.14
N PHE A 53 -0.92 -22.47 -1.86
CA PHE A 53 -0.22 -21.41 -1.13
C PHE A 53 1.21 -21.82 -0.76
N THR A 54 2.14 -20.87 -0.88
CA THR A 54 3.50 -20.98 -0.32
C THR A 54 3.71 -19.84 0.66
N ASP A 55 3.99 -20.19 1.91
CA ASP A 55 4.35 -19.23 2.95
C ASP A 55 5.86 -18.92 2.90
N LEU A 56 6.21 -17.64 2.81
CA LEU A 56 7.58 -17.14 2.80
C LEU A 56 7.94 -16.40 4.10
N SER A 57 7.05 -16.40 5.10
CA SER A 57 7.21 -15.60 6.31
C SER A 57 8.39 -16.02 7.18
N ALA A 58 8.90 -17.24 7.02
CA ALA A 58 10.11 -17.71 7.70
C ALA A 58 11.41 -17.12 7.12
N THR A 59 11.43 -16.75 5.83
CA THR A 59 12.66 -16.37 5.11
C THR A 59 12.63 -14.96 4.55
N SER A 60 11.44 -14.39 4.32
CA SER A 60 11.24 -13.21 3.48
C SER A 60 10.13 -12.28 3.98
N ARG A 61 9.82 -12.36 5.27
CA ARG A 61 8.89 -11.46 5.97
C ARG A 61 9.21 -9.98 5.76
N VAL A 62 8.18 -9.15 5.79
CA VAL A 62 8.34 -7.69 5.84
C VAL A 62 9.10 -7.34 7.13
N PRO A 63 10.01 -6.35 7.14
CA PRO A 63 10.72 -5.96 8.36
C PRO A 63 9.84 -5.35 9.47
N PHE A 64 8.56 -5.10 9.19
CA PHE A 64 7.58 -4.45 10.05
C PHE A 64 6.18 -4.96 9.70
N GLY A 65 5.24 -4.87 10.63
CA GLY A 65 3.84 -5.14 10.36
C GLY A 65 3.27 -4.02 9.50
N CYS A 66 2.52 -4.34 8.45
CA CYS A 66 1.98 -3.32 7.57
C CYS A 66 0.55 -3.58 7.10
N GLU A 67 -0.22 -2.52 6.93
CA GLU A 67 -1.55 -2.59 6.32
C GLU A 67 -1.95 -1.29 5.62
N LYS A 68 -3.07 -1.31 4.90
CA LYS A 68 -3.68 -0.14 4.24
C LYS A 68 -2.73 0.61 3.28
N GLY A 69 -1.62 -0.01 2.88
CA GLY A 69 -0.82 0.42 1.73
C GLY A 69 -1.31 -0.27 0.46
N THR A 70 -0.51 -0.17 -0.60
CA THR A 70 -0.68 -0.96 -1.82
C THR A 70 0.65 -1.58 -2.20
N ILE A 71 0.65 -2.85 -2.62
CA ILE A 71 1.81 -3.45 -3.28
C ILE A 71 1.54 -3.54 -4.77
N VAL A 72 2.49 -3.09 -5.59
CA VAL A 72 2.37 -3.12 -7.06
C VAL A 72 3.63 -3.69 -7.69
N SER A 73 3.49 -4.42 -8.78
CA SER A 73 4.62 -4.93 -9.56
C SER A 73 5.20 -3.81 -10.43
N GLY A 74 6.53 -3.66 -10.45
CA GLY A 74 7.21 -2.77 -11.39
C GLY A 74 7.49 -3.44 -12.73
N ILE A 75 8.12 -2.69 -13.64
CA ILE A 75 8.49 -3.24 -14.95
C ILE A 75 9.50 -4.37 -14.82
N ASN A 76 9.39 -5.38 -15.68
CA ASN A 76 10.12 -6.66 -15.61
C ASN A 76 9.84 -7.51 -14.36
N GLY A 77 8.94 -7.06 -13.46
CA GLY A 77 8.33 -7.84 -12.38
C GLY A 77 9.26 -8.41 -11.30
N ALA A 78 10.58 -8.33 -11.46
CA ALA A 78 11.54 -8.77 -10.45
C ALA A 78 11.47 -7.95 -9.15
N ARG A 79 10.79 -6.79 -9.17
CA ARG A 79 10.60 -5.90 -8.03
C ARG A 79 9.11 -5.57 -7.85
N MET A 80 8.62 -5.75 -6.63
CA MET A 80 7.34 -5.23 -6.18
C MET A 80 7.56 -4.05 -5.22
N TYR A 81 6.68 -3.07 -5.26
CA TYR A 81 6.81 -1.80 -4.55
C TYR A 81 5.66 -1.66 -3.57
N LEU A 82 5.98 -1.55 -2.28
CA LEU A 82 5.02 -1.29 -1.21
C LEU A 82 4.91 0.22 -0.98
N VAL A 83 3.78 0.77 -1.40
CA VAL A 83 3.46 2.20 -1.36
C VAL A 83 2.59 2.52 -0.15
N GLY A 84 3.07 3.47 0.67
CA GLY A 84 2.35 4.02 1.81
C GLY A 84 1.95 2.97 2.84
N GLY A 85 0.81 3.19 3.48
CA GLY A 85 0.28 2.31 4.52
C GLY A 85 0.75 2.66 5.92
N VAL A 86 0.22 1.92 6.89
CA VAL A 86 0.62 1.99 8.29
C VAL A 86 1.72 0.96 8.51
N GLN A 87 2.72 1.33 9.30
CA GLN A 87 3.82 0.45 9.69
C GLN A 87 3.86 0.33 11.20
N GLN A 88 4.00 -0.88 11.71
CA GLN A 88 4.07 -1.20 13.12
C GLN A 88 5.36 -1.94 13.42
N ASP A 89 6.07 -1.51 14.46
CA ASP A 89 7.22 -2.24 14.99
C ASP A 89 6.73 -3.54 15.64
N MET A 90 7.32 -4.66 15.23
CA MET A 90 6.84 -5.99 15.62
C MET A 90 7.30 -6.45 17.00
N THR A 91 8.17 -5.66 17.66
CA THR A 91 8.67 -5.92 19.01
C THR A 91 7.92 -5.07 20.03
N THR A 92 7.75 -3.78 19.73
CA THR A 92 7.15 -2.78 20.63
C THR A 92 5.67 -2.54 20.34
N PHE A 93 5.16 -2.97 19.18
CA PHE A 93 3.82 -2.71 18.68
C PHE A 93 3.48 -1.23 18.46
N GLY A 94 4.48 -0.34 18.53
CA GLY A 94 4.33 1.07 18.22
C GLY A 94 4.21 1.32 16.72
N TYR A 95 3.41 2.31 16.34
CA TYR A 95 3.34 2.76 14.96
C TYR A 95 4.59 3.58 14.59
N ASN A 96 5.12 3.37 13.39
CA ASN A 96 6.18 4.20 12.84
C ASN A 96 5.59 5.52 12.34
N THR A 97 5.91 6.61 13.04
CA THR A 97 5.40 7.97 12.81
C THR A 97 6.45 8.94 12.27
N THR A 98 7.66 8.48 11.90
CA THR A 98 8.76 9.35 11.41
C THR A 98 9.07 9.31 9.89
N ASN A 99 9.36 8.15 9.29
CA ASN A 99 9.78 8.03 7.88
C ASN A 99 8.70 7.65 6.84
N SER A 100 8.64 8.37 5.70
CA SER A 100 8.01 7.86 4.47
C SER A 100 9.07 7.17 3.61
N ILE A 101 8.91 5.86 3.39
CA ILE A 101 9.89 5.03 2.68
C ILE A 101 9.15 4.17 1.66
N LEU A 102 9.65 4.13 0.43
CA LEU A 102 9.20 3.15 -0.57
C LEU A 102 9.99 1.85 -0.35
N TRP A 103 9.26 0.81 0.05
CA TRP A 103 9.83 -0.51 0.25
C TRP A 103 9.74 -1.32 -1.03
N ILE A 104 10.82 -2.02 -1.36
CA ILE A 104 10.97 -2.79 -2.59
C ILE A 104 11.23 -4.23 -2.21
N TYR A 105 10.38 -5.14 -2.68
CA TYR A 105 10.60 -6.57 -2.57
C TYR A 105 11.16 -7.12 -3.88
N ASN A 106 12.37 -7.67 -3.84
CA ASN A 106 12.95 -8.38 -4.96
C ASN A 106 12.44 -9.82 -4.95
N VAL A 107 11.68 -10.20 -5.98
CA VAL A 107 11.04 -11.52 -6.04
C VAL A 107 12.05 -12.66 -6.23
N ASN A 108 13.14 -12.41 -6.97
CA ASN A 108 14.13 -13.43 -7.28
C ASN A 108 15.02 -13.75 -6.07
N SER A 109 15.48 -12.72 -5.36
CA SER A 109 16.27 -12.90 -4.13
C SER A 109 15.41 -13.09 -2.88
N GLN A 110 14.10 -12.82 -2.98
CA GLN A 110 13.13 -12.82 -1.89
C GLN A 110 13.57 -11.93 -0.70
N ARG A 111 14.13 -10.76 -1.02
CA ARG A 111 14.63 -9.78 -0.04
C ARG A 111 13.87 -8.47 -0.15
N TRP A 112 13.64 -7.86 1.00
CA TRP A 112 13.19 -6.49 1.13
C TRP A 112 14.39 -5.54 1.12
N ASP A 113 14.24 -4.46 0.38
CA ASP A 113 15.13 -3.31 0.34
C ASP A 113 14.28 -2.04 0.40
N THR A 114 14.93 -0.90 0.52
CA THR A 114 14.30 0.42 0.38
C THR A 114 14.74 1.04 -0.94
N THR A 115 14.06 2.10 -1.37
CA THR A 115 14.65 3.04 -2.33
C THR A 115 15.91 3.67 -1.74
N GLY A 116 17.05 2.97 -1.84
CA GLY A 116 18.37 3.47 -1.47
C GLY A 116 18.87 4.57 -2.40
N GLN A 117 20.18 4.85 -2.36
CA GLN A 117 20.84 5.85 -3.23
C GLN A 117 20.40 5.70 -4.69
N GLY A 118 20.04 6.82 -5.34
CA GLY A 118 19.61 6.85 -6.74
C GLY A 118 18.10 6.95 -6.95
N THR A 119 17.30 7.15 -5.90
CA THR A 119 15.91 7.60 -6.04
C THR A 119 15.84 9.11 -6.06
N ASP A 120 15.28 9.67 -7.12
CA ASP A 120 15.22 11.11 -7.35
C ASP A 120 13.81 11.68 -7.13
N GLY A 121 13.74 12.98 -6.83
CA GLY A 121 12.50 13.72 -6.64
C GLY A 121 11.93 13.66 -5.22
N ALA A 122 10.84 14.39 -4.99
CA ALA A 122 10.20 14.46 -3.68
C ALA A 122 9.33 13.20 -3.47
N PRO A 123 9.65 12.35 -2.47
CA PRO A 123 8.88 11.14 -2.23
C PRO A 123 7.47 11.47 -1.75
N LEU A 124 6.55 10.53 -1.97
CA LEU A 124 5.20 10.58 -1.40
C LEU A 124 5.29 10.81 0.12
N PRO A 125 4.65 11.85 0.68
CA PRO A 125 4.56 12.02 2.13
C PRO A 125 3.78 10.86 2.76
N ARG A 126 4.12 10.48 4.00
CA ARG A 126 3.48 9.36 4.68
C ARG A 126 1.97 9.50 4.67
N ARG A 127 1.29 8.41 4.31
CA ARG A 127 -0.16 8.29 4.33
C ARG A 127 -0.57 6.83 4.17
N ARG A 128 -1.82 6.54 4.52
CA ARG A 128 -2.47 5.25 4.28
C ARG A 128 -3.68 5.39 3.36
N SER A 129 -4.18 4.25 2.87
CA SER A 129 -5.41 4.14 2.09
C SER A 129 -5.42 5.01 0.82
N THR A 130 -4.27 5.06 0.14
CA THR A 130 -4.12 5.70 -1.18
C THR A 130 -4.84 4.88 -2.25
N ALA A 131 -5.25 5.54 -3.32
CA ALA A 131 -5.65 4.85 -4.54
C ALA A 131 -4.45 4.72 -5.47
N THR A 132 -3.94 3.50 -5.62
CA THR A 132 -2.69 3.23 -6.32
C THR A 132 -2.88 2.20 -7.42
N THR A 133 -2.31 2.47 -8.60
CA THR A 133 -2.24 1.53 -9.73
C THR A 133 -0.91 1.70 -10.47
N SER A 134 -0.50 0.74 -11.30
CA SER A 134 0.65 0.90 -12.20
C SER A 134 0.28 0.62 -13.65
N ASP A 135 1.00 1.22 -14.59
CA ASP A 135 0.89 0.93 -16.01
C ASP A 135 1.91 -0.10 -16.51
N LYS A 136 1.76 -0.50 -17.77
CA LYS A 136 2.67 -1.44 -18.45
C LYS A 136 4.09 -0.92 -18.64
N ASN A 137 4.30 0.39 -18.51
CA ASN A 137 5.62 1.02 -18.60
C ASN A 137 6.30 1.09 -17.22
N GLY A 138 5.66 0.58 -16.17
CA GLY A 138 6.20 0.59 -14.82
C GLY A 138 6.09 1.94 -14.12
N VAL A 139 5.14 2.79 -14.53
CA VAL A 139 4.82 4.01 -13.80
C VAL A 139 3.74 3.68 -12.77
N ILE A 140 4.02 3.95 -11.50
CA ILE A 140 3.06 3.83 -10.41
C ILE A 140 2.37 5.17 -10.20
N TYR A 141 1.04 5.18 -10.23
CA TYR A 141 0.18 6.33 -10.03
C TYR A 141 -0.49 6.25 -8.66
N ILE A 142 -0.36 7.30 -7.85
CA ILE A 142 -0.75 7.30 -6.45
C ILE A 142 -1.56 8.55 -6.18
N LEU A 143 -2.82 8.38 -5.78
CA LEU A 143 -3.72 9.47 -5.49
C LEU A 143 -4.18 9.45 -4.04
N GLY A 144 -4.21 10.64 -3.44
CA GLY A 144 -4.90 10.93 -2.20
C GLY A 144 -4.33 10.14 -1.03
N GLY A 145 -5.20 9.46 -0.29
CA GLY A 145 -4.89 8.82 0.98
C GLY A 145 -5.16 9.75 2.17
N ARG A 146 -4.83 9.27 3.36
CA ARG A 146 -5.09 9.99 4.62
C ARG A 146 -3.97 9.82 5.63
N VAL A 147 -3.91 10.78 6.55
CA VAL A 147 -3.11 10.69 7.78
C VAL A 147 -4.00 10.83 9.01
N GLU A 148 -3.61 10.14 10.07
CA GLU A 148 -4.17 10.17 11.42
C GLU A 148 -3.09 9.71 12.42
N VAL A 149 -3.51 9.42 13.66
CA VAL A 149 -2.60 9.09 14.77
C VAL A 149 -1.67 7.91 14.45
N ASP A 150 -2.15 6.89 13.73
CA ASP A 150 -1.37 5.71 13.33
C ASP A 150 -0.29 6.01 12.27
N THR A 151 -0.36 7.19 11.66
CA THR A 151 0.66 7.74 10.74
C THR A 151 1.42 8.93 11.34
N GLY A 152 1.19 9.25 12.61
CA GLY A 152 1.88 10.35 13.31
C GLY A 152 1.24 11.73 13.17
N SER A 153 0.01 11.82 12.66
CA SER A 153 -0.70 13.10 12.57
C SER A 153 -1.76 13.23 13.67
N ASN A 154 -1.69 14.31 14.46
CA ASN A 154 -2.73 14.66 15.42
C ASN A 154 -4.01 15.18 14.75
N VAL A 155 -3.93 15.56 13.47
CA VAL A 155 -5.06 16.09 12.70
C VAL A 155 -5.38 15.13 11.57
N PHE A 156 -6.57 14.52 11.65
CA PHE A 156 -7.09 13.68 10.58
C PHE A 156 -7.22 14.48 9.28
N THR A 157 -6.51 14.08 8.23
CA THR A 157 -6.48 14.81 6.96
C THR A 157 -6.56 13.85 5.79
N ILE A 158 -7.47 14.10 4.84
CA ILE A 158 -7.54 13.43 3.54
C ILE A 158 -6.93 14.33 2.46
N PHE A 159 -6.12 13.74 1.59
CA PHE A 159 -5.42 14.45 0.52
C PHE A 159 -6.05 14.21 -0.85
N ASP A 160 -5.80 15.15 -1.75
CA ASP A 160 -6.00 15.09 -3.20
C ASP A 160 -4.68 15.00 -3.98
N ASP A 161 -3.53 15.05 -3.29
CA ASP A 161 -2.23 14.98 -3.97
C ASP A 161 -2.11 13.79 -4.91
N PHE A 162 -1.48 14.03 -6.05
CA PHE A 162 -1.25 13.04 -7.08
C PHE A 162 0.25 12.89 -7.34
N PHE A 163 0.75 11.67 -7.18
CA PHE A 163 2.16 11.33 -7.36
C PHE A 163 2.32 10.24 -8.41
N MET A 164 3.41 10.35 -9.16
CA MET A 164 3.92 9.29 -10.02
C MET A 164 5.27 8.81 -9.50
N PHE A 165 5.51 7.51 -9.60
CA PHE A 165 6.83 6.92 -9.40
C PHE A 165 7.20 6.07 -10.62
N ASP A 166 8.24 6.49 -11.33
CA ASP A 166 8.80 5.72 -12.44
C ASP A 166 9.73 4.63 -11.88
N THR A 167 9.38 3.36 -12.09
CA THR A 167 10.16 2.23 -11.55
C THR A 167 11.45 1.92 -12.32
N LEU A 168 11.61 2.44 -13.55
CA LEU A 168 12.84 2.34 -14.33
C LEU A 168 13.84 3.41 -13.90
N LEU A 169 13.38 4.65 -13.86
CA LEU A 169 14.20 5.80 -13.51
C LEU A 169 14.36 5.99 -12.00
N LEU A 170 13.59 5.23 -11.21
CA LEU A 170 13.50 5.39 -9.75
C LEU A 170 13.22 6.85 -9.36
N LYS A 171 12.25 7.46 -10.05
CA LYS A 171 12.00 8.90 -9.93
C LYS A 171 10.57 9.21 -9.51
N TRP A 172 10.44 9.99 -8.45
CA TRP A 172 9.19 10.59 -8.02
C TRP A 172 8.88 11.86 -8.82
N THR A 173 7.62 12.00 -9.20
CA THR A 173 7.09 13.23 -9.80
C THR A 173 5.81 13.60 -9.07
N ASN A 174 5.77 14.82 -8.52
CA ASN A 174 4.57 15.39 -7.92
C ASN A 174 3.74 16.07 -9.02
N MET A 175 2.52 15.58 -9.21
CA MET A 175 1.59 15.99 -10.27
C MET A 175 0.39 16.76 -9.71
N THR A 176 0.41 17.11 -8.43
CA THR A 176 -0.71 17.77 -7.72
C THR A 176 -1.06 19.13 -8.30
N SER A 177 -0.11 19.82 -8.95
CA SER A 177 -0.37 21.11 -9.63
C SER A 177 -1.11 20.98 -10.96
N LEU A 178 -1.37 19.75 -11.45
CA LEU A 178 -2.11 19.56 -12.68
C LEU A 178 -3.57 20.01 -12.53
N PRO A 179 -4.13 20.68 -13.56
CA PRO A 179 -5.54 21.03 -13.58
C PRO A 179 -6.40 19.75 -13.60
N ASN A 180 -7.56 19.82 -12.95
CA ASN A 180 -8.58 18.75 -12.95
C ASN A 180 -8.13 17.40 -12.36
N HIS A 181 -7.14 17.37 -11.47
CA HIS A 181 -6.89 16.15 -10.69
C HIS A 181 -8.07 15.86 -9.74
N PRO A 182 -8.32 14.59 -9.36
CA PRO A 182 -9.51 14.26 -8.59
C PRO A 182 -9.49 14.86 -7.18
N TYR A 183 -10.67 15.24 -6.66
CA TYR A 183 -10.83 15.73 -5.30
C TYR A 183 -10.35 14.75 -4.22
N LYS A 184 -10.13 15.29 -3.02
CA LYS A 184 -9.66 14.59 -1.82
C LYS A 184 -10.34 13.26 -1.64
N ARG A 185 -9.56 12.19 -1.54
CA ARG A 185 -10.11 10.86 -1.33
C ARG A 185 -9.16 9.92 -0.60
N SER A 186 -9.74 9.05 0.22
CA SER A 186 -9.07 7.89 0.80
C SER A 186 -10.01 6.69 0.75
N HIS A 187 -9.48 5.47 0.84
CA HIS A 187 -10.26 4.22 0.69
C HIS A 187 -10.97 4.10 -0.67
N SER A 188 -10.51 4.83 -1.68
CA SER A 188 -10.94 4.67 -3.06
C SER A 188 -10.05 3.67 -3.80
N THR A 189 -10.58 3.04 -4.84
CA THR A 189 -9.78 2.17 -5.73
C THR A 189 -9.29 2.97 -6.92
N ALA A 190 -8.17 2.55 -7.52
CA ALA A 190 -7.69 3.05 -8.80
C ALA A 190 -7.73 1.89 -9.81
N THR A 191 -8.32 2.13 -10.98
CA THR A 191 -8.41 1.13 -12.05
C THR A 191 -7.82 1.72 -13.32
N LEU A 192 -6.71 1.15 -13.78
CA LEU A 192 -6.11 1.50 -15.07
C LEU A 192 -6.91 0.84 -16.20
N MET A 193 -7.32 1.65 -17.16
CA MET A 193 -8.04 1.23 -18.36
C MET A 193 -7.08 0.92 -19.51
N PRO A 194 -7.48 0.09 -20.50
CA PRO A 194 -6.63 -0.26 -21.64
C PRO A 194 -6.16 0.95 -22.48
N ASP A 195 -6.91 2.04 -22.46
CA ASP A 195 -6.59 3.29 -23.17
C ASP A 195 -5.66 4.23 -22.37
N GLY A 196 -5.18 3.80 -21.20
CA GLY A 196 -4.26 4.56 -20.35
C GLY A 196 -4.93 5.52 -19.37
N ARG A 197 -6.27 5.65 -19.39
CA ARG A 197 -6.98 6.43 -18.36
C ARG A 197 -7.02 5.68 -17.04
N ILE A 198 -6.98 6.39 -15.92
CA ILE A 198 -7.16 5.82 -14.58
C ILE A 198 -8.49 6.31 -14.03
N ILE A 199 -9.33 5.37 -13.62
CA ILE A 199 -10.62 5.66 -12.98
C ILE A 199 -10.44 5.49 -11.47
N TYR A 200 -10.83 6.52 -10.71
CA TYR A 200 -10.81 6.49 -9.25
C TYR A 200 -12.22 6.36 -8.69
N ILE A 201 -12.51 5.24 -8.04
CA ILE A 201 -13.87 4.82 -7.69
C ILE A 201 -14.05 4.80 -6.17
N GLY A 202 -15.14 5.41 -5.70
CA GLY A 202 -15.56 5.32 -4.30
C GLY A 202 -14.66 6.05 -3.32
N GLY A 203 -14.70 5.57 -2.08
CA GLY A 203 -13.92 6.10 -0.97
C GLY A 203 -14.68 7.14 -0.14
N VAL A 204 -13.91 7.85 0.67
CA VAL A 204 -14.39 8.91 1.55
C VAL A 204 -13.60 10.19 1.30
N THR A 205 -14.26 11.31 1.45
CA THR A 205 -13.70 12.66 1.30
C THR A 205 -13.81 13.45 2.60
N GLN A 206 -13.19 14.62 2.62
CA GLN A 206 -13.18 15.53 3.76
C GLN A 206 -13.14 16.96 3.24
N SER A 207 -13.99 17.82 3.81
CA SER A 207 -14.02 19.24 3.45
C SER A 207 -12.76 19.97 3.96
N ILE A 208 -12.47 19.85 5.25
CA ILE A 208 -11.34 20.51 5.93
C ILE A 208 -10.60 19.55 6.89
N PRO A 209 -9.30 19.74 7.16
CA PRO A 209 -8.59 18.94 8.16
C PRO A 209 -9.29 18.95 9.53
N GLY A 210 -9.29 17.80 10.21
CA GLY A 210 -9.83 17.63 11.56
C GLY A 210 -11.32 17.27 11.64
N VAL A 211 -12.10 17.37 10.56
CA VAL A 211 -13.52 16.94 10.57
C VAL A 211 -13.68 15.49 10.12
N ALA A 212 -14.80 14.87 10.50
CA ALA A 212 -15.14 13.51 10.09
C ALA A 212 -15.25 13.39 8.56
N ALA A 213 -14.80 12.24 8.04
CA ALA A 213 -14.91 11.94 6.61
C ALA A 213 -16.37 11.63 6.22
N THR A 214 -16.74 12.01 5.00
CA THR A 214 -18.04 11.67 4.38
C THR A 214 -17.84 10.73 3.21
N ARG A 215 -18.82 9.88 2.91
CA ARG A 215 -18.76 8.98 1.74
C ARG A 215 -18.86 9.80 0.45
N ILE A 216 -18.04 9.46 -0.53
CA ILE A 216 -18.16 10.03 -1.87
C ILE A 216 -19.44 9.45 -2.51
N SER A 217 -20.27 10.33 -3.07
CA SER A 217 -21.46 9.91 -3.83
C SER A 217 -21.02 9.23 -5.12
N MET A 218 -21.57 8.04 -5.41
CA MET A 218 -21.27 7.27 -6.62
C MET A 218 -22.31 7.44 -7.72
N ASN A 219 -23.16 8.46 -7.60
CA ASN A 219 -24.21 8.79 -8.56
C ASN A 219 -23.76 9.87 -9.57
N GLU A 220 -22.46 10.17 -9.62
CA GLU A 220 -21.84 11.09 -10.57
C GLU A 220 -21.42 10.37 -11.86
#